data_AF-A0A537C0S3-F1
#
_entry.id   AF-A0A537C0S3-F1
#
_cell.length_a   1.000
_cell.length_b   1.000
_cell.length_c   1.000
_cell.angle_alpha   90.00
_cell.angle_beta   90.00
_cell.angle_gamma   90.00
#
_symmetry.space_group_name_H-M   'P 1'
#
loop_
_entity.id
_entity.type
_entity.pdbx_description
1 polymer ?
#
loop_
_entity_poly.entity_id
_entity_poly.type
_entity_poly.pdbx_seq_one_letter_code
_entity_poly.pdbx_strand_id
1 'polypeptide(L)'
;MPRTWTRYAFGVAAVALVLASGSANAWQCDFLTGGGFIVRDSGAKANFGVGGGCKHGSPTWGHLEYIDHGMGLDVHWTSITAYLEIDSSTDAKGRPTGAREICGTARTNQFGDVDWVVVARDRGEPGDDDEFIIRLTQSGVIVYTTEFDSDHTLGGSGPGGGNIQLHKPNPSTTGSFGGSCPALFIGGGGA
;
A
#
# COMPACT_ATOMS: atom_id res chain seq x y z
N MET A 1 19.58 87.12 10.03
CA MET A 1 18.22 87.00 9.43
C MET A 1 18.35 86.16 8.17
N PRO A 2 17.43 85.25 7.79
CA PRO A 2 16.67 84.25 8.55
C PRO A 2 16.73 82.83 7.91
N ARG A 3 16.21 81.83 8.65
CA ARG A 3 15.51 80.59 8.21
C ARG A 3 16.32 79.46 7.54
N THR A 4 16.60 78.37 8.28
CA THR A 4 15.85 77.07 8.30
C THR A 4 15.83 76.37 6.92
N TRP A 5 16.12 75.08 6.76
CA TRP A 5 15.38 73.93 7.27
C TRP A 5 16.22 72.65 7.21
N THR A 6 16.27 71.93 8.34
CA THR A 6 16.66 70.52 8.42
C THR A 6 15.64 69.68 7.64
N ARG A 7 16.08 68.93 6.63
CA ARG A 7 15.26 67.89 6.00
C ARG A 7 15.68 66.54 6.57
N TYR A 8 14.92 66.07 7.55
CA TYR A 8 14.86 64.65 7.88
C TYR A 8 14.17 63.93 6.72
N ALA A 9 14.93 63.17 5.93
CA ALA A 9 14.36 62.19 5.04
C ALA A 9 14.26 60.87 5.81
N PHE A 10 13.04 60.53 6.24
CA PHE A 10 12.69 59.19 6.69
C PHE A 10 12.86 58.24 5.51
N GLY A 11 13.96 57.48 5.50
CA GLY A 11 14.14 56.37 4.56
C GLY A 11 13.18 55.24 4.93
N VAL A 12 12.19 54.99 4.08
CA VAL A 12 11.29 53.85 4.17
C VAL A 12 12.12 52.58 3.93
N ALA A 13 12.30 51.77 4.97
CA ALA A 13 12.88 50.44 4.83
C ALA A 13 11.86 49.54 4.13
N ALA A 14 12.09 49.25 2.85
CA ALA A 14 11.33 48.22 2.14
C ALA A 14 11.81 46.84 2.61
N VAL A 15 11.03 46.21 3.49
CA VAL A 15 11.22 44.80 3.85
C VAL A 15 10.70 43.97 2.69
N ALA A 16 11.60 43.46 1.85
CA ALA A 16 11.26 42.48 0.84
C ALA A 16 11.00 41.13 1.54
N LEU A 17 9.73 40.78 1.70
CA LEU A 17 9.32 39.45 2.16
C LEU A 17 9.58 38.47 1.02
N VAL A 18 10.74 37.81 1.05
CA VAL A 18 11.02 36.68 0.16
C VAL A 18 10.13 35.53 0.63
N LEU A 19 8.98 35.36 -0.01
CA LEU A 19 8.22 34.12 0.07
C LEU A 19 9.07 33.06 -0.61
N ALA A 20 9.80 32.27 0.19
CA ALA A 20 10.36 31.02 -0.28
C ALA A 20 9.17 30.16 -0.74
N SER A 21 8.91 30.15 -2.05
CA SER A 21 8.08 29.15 -2.70
C SER A 21 8.85 27.83 -2.68
N GLY A 22 8.99 27.25 -1.48
CA GLY A 22 9.29 25.85 -1.35
C GLY A 22 8.22 25.09 -2.11
N SER A 23 8.63 24.31 -3.10
CA SER A 23 7.75 23.39 -3.80
C SER A 23 7.01 22.59 -2.73
N ALA A 24 5.68 22.65 -2.71
CA ALA A 24 4.87 21.84 -1.81
C ALA A 24 4.92 20.37 -2.27
N ASN A 25 6.07 19.71 -2.10
CA ASN A 25 6.17 18.26 -2.16
C ASN A 25 5.65 17.73 -0.82
N ALA A 26 4.35 17.52 -0.66
CA ALA A 26 3.82 17.28 0.69
C ALA A 26 3.32 15.85 0.95
N TRP A 27 3.21 14.99 -0.06
CA TRP A 27 2.73 13.61 0.13
C TRP A 27 3.50 12.67 -0.80
N GLN A 28 4.53 12.02 -0.26
CA GLN A 28 5.40 11.10 -1.02
C GLN A 28 4.88 9.66 -1.06
N CYS A 29 3.79 9.38 -0.35
CA CYS A 29 3.21 8.04 -0.27
C CYS A 29 1.69 8.08 -0.47
N ASP A 30 1.15 6.91 -0.76
CA ASP A 30 -0.24 6.64 -1.08
C ASP A 30 -0.86 5.59 -0.12
N PHE A 31 -2.03 5.10 -0.50
CA PHE A 31 -2.66 3.95 0.11
C PHE A 31 -3.39 3.15 -0.97
N LEU A 32 -3.54 1.86 -0.72
CA LEU A 32 -4.23 0.91 -1.58
C LEU A 32 -5.34 0.23 -0.76
N THR A 33 -6.47 0.00 -1.40
CA THR A 33 -7.59 -0.76 -0.83
C THR A 33 -8.11 -1.73 -1.87
N GLY A 34 -8.55 -2.90 -1.47
CA GLY A 34 -9.24 -3.79 -2.39
C GLY A 34 -10.00 -4.89 -1.69
N GLY A 35 -10.78 -5.60 -2.46
CA GLY A 35 -11.49 -6.79 -2.01
C GLY A 35 -12.09 -7.55 -3.17
N GLY A 36 -12.36 -8.82 -2.94
CA GLY A 36 -12.89 -9.71 -3.97
C GLY A 36 -12.49 -11.14 -3.70
N PHE A 37 -12.29 -11.90 -4.78
CA PHE A 37 -11.75 -13.25 -4.71
C PHE A 37 -10.81 -13.56 -5.87
N ILE A 38 -9.84 -14.43 -5.60
CA ILE A 38 -9.08 -15.16 -6.62
C ILE A 38 -9.64 -16.58 -6.75
N VAL A 39 -9.41 -17.21 -7.90
CA VAL A 39 -9.72 -18.62 -8.12
C VAL A 39 -8.42 -19.40 -8.03
N ARG A 40 -8.35 -20.32 -7.07
CA ARG A 40 -7.19 -21.20 -6.88
C ARG A 40 -7.11 -22.21 -8.02
N ASP A 41 -5.93 -22.78 -8.27
CA ASP A 41 -5.77 -23.87 -9.26
C ASP A 41 -6.65 -25.11 -8.96
N SER A 42 -7.09 -25.27 -7.70
CA SER A 42 -8.07 -26.28 -7.30
C SER A 42 -9.50 -26.00 -7.78
N GLY A 43 -9.75 -24.82 -8.36
CA GLY A 43 -11.07 -24.28 -8.71
C GLY A 43 -11.81 -23.65 -7.52
N ALA A 44 -11.27 -23.72 -6.31
CA ALA A 44 -11.87 -23.10 -5.14
C ALA A 44 -11.67 -21.58 -5.13
N LYS A 45 -12.62 -20.84 -4.56
CA LYS A 45 -12.48 -19.39 -4.37
C LYS A 45 -11.72 -19.10 -3.09
N ALA A 46 -10.84 -18.09 -3.14
CA ALA A 46 -10.27 -17.48 -1.96
C ALA A 46 -10.64 -15.99 -1.91
N ASN A 47 -11.44 -15.60 -0.92
CA ASN A 47 -11.91 -14.24 -0.75
C ASN A 47 -10.90 -13.43 0.06
N PHE A 48 -10.82 -12.13 -0.20
CA PHE A 48 -9.97 -11.23 0.55
C PHE A 48 -10.57 -9.85 0.70
N GLY A 49 -10.13 -9.16 1.75
CA GLY A 49 -10.24 -7.72 1.93
C GLY A 49 -8.89 -7.19 2.39
N VAL A 50 -8.36 -6.17 1.73
CA VAL A 50 -7.01 -5.66 1.99
C VAL A 50 -6.99 -4.14 1.99
N GLY A 51 -6.21 -3.58 2.90
CA GLY A 51 -5.82 -2.18 2.87
C GLY A 51 -4.40 -2.00 3.38
N GLY A 52 -3.68 -1.05 2.80
CA GLY A 52 -2.32 -0.69 3.21
C GLY A 52 -2.03 0.76 2.84
N GLY A 53 -1.22 1.47 3.62
CA GLY A 53 -0.87 2.84 3.28
C GLY A 53 -0.04 3.58 4.32
N CYS A 54 0.60 4.66 3.88
CA CYS A 54 1.38 5.51 4.75
C CYS A 54 0.55 6.58 5.47
N LYS A 55 -0.41 6.18 6.31
CA LYS A 55 -1.28 7.15 6.97
C LYS A 55 -0.69 7.72 8.26
N HIS A 56 -0.87 9.03 8.45
CA HIS A 56 -0.48 9.77 9.66
C HIS A 56 1.01 9.60 10.02
N GLY A 57 1.89 9.59 9.02
CA GLY A 57 3.34 9.50 9.19
C GLY A 57 3.89 8.08 9.37
N SER A 58 3.05 7.05 9.31
CA SER A 58 3.47 5.64 9.46
C SER A 58 3.05 4.78 8.26
N PRO A 59 3.88 3.84 7.77
CA PRO A 59 3.53 2.87 6.73
C PRO A 59 2.63 1.72 7.24
N THR A 60 2.13 1.79 8.47
CA THR A 60 1.47 0.66 9.16
C THR A 60 -0.04 0.81 9.29
N TRP A 61 -0.68 1.61 8.42
CA TRP A 61 -2.14 1.63 8.33
C TRP A 61 -2.62 0.54 7.38
N GLY A 62 -3.68 -0.17 7.76
CA GLY A 62 -4.25 -1.19 6.89
C GLY A 62 -5.00 -2.28 7.63
N HIS A 63 -5.32 -3.33 6.89
CA HIS A 63 -5.88 -4.58 7.38
C HIS A 63 -5.69 -5.69 6.33
N LEU A 64 -5.90 -6.94 6.74
CA LEU A 64 -6.07 -8.08 5.84
C LEU A 64 -7.10 -9.05 6.45
N GLU A 65 -8.09 -9.43 5.64
CA GLU A 65 -8.87 -10.65 5.82
C GLU A 65 -8.67 -11.53 4.61
N TYR A 66 -8.47 -12.83 4.81
CA TYR A 66 -8.36 -13.80 3.72
C TYR A 66 -8.99 -15.14 4.10
N ILE A 67 -9.82 -15.68 3.21
CA ILE A 67 -10.53 -16.95 3.41
C ILE A 67 -10.39 -17.81 2.15
N ASP A 68 -9.59 -18.88 2.20
CA ASP A 68 -9.51 -19.89 1.14
C ASP A 68 -10.48 -21.04 1.41
N HIS A 69 -11.54 -21.13 0.60
CA HIS A 69 -12.57 -22.16 0.75
C HIS A 69 -12.12 -23.57 0.35
N GLY A 70 -11.08 -23.70 -0.47
CA GLY A 70 -10.55 -25.00 -0.90
C GLY A 70 -9.74 -25.67 0.20
N MET A 71 -8.98 -24.88 0.96
CA MET A 71 -8.23 -25.36 2.13
C MET A 71 -9.05 -25.30 3.42
N GLY A 72 -10.08 -24.46 3.48
CA GLY A 72 -10.74 -24.11 4.75
C GLY A 72 -9.84 -23.26 5.64
N LEU A 73 -9.05 -22.38 5.04
CA LEU A 73 -8.09 -21.50 5.73
C LEU A 73 -8.71 -20.13 5.94
N ASP A 74 -8.68 -19.66 7.19
CA ASP A 74 -9.05 -18.30 7.58
C ASP A 74 -7.80 -17.57 8.09
N VAL A 75 -7.58 -16.35 7.63
CA VAL A 75 -6.46 -15.48 8.01
C VAL A 75 -7.02 -14.13 8.44
N HIS A 76 -6.81 -13.81 9.71
CA HIS A 76 -7.18 -12.54 10.31
C HIS A 76 -5.92 -11.77 10.68
N TRP A 77 -5.73 -10.58 10.11
CA TRP A 77 -4.58 -9.75 10.44
C TRP A 77 -4.56 -9.36 11.93
N THR A 78 -3.36 -9.12 12.44
CA THR A 78 -3.16 -8.60 13.80
C THR A 78 -2.34 -7.31 13.80
N SER A 79 -1.48 -7.12 12.79
CA SER A 79 -0.76 -5.87 12.57
C SER A 79 -0.38 -5.68 11.10
N ILE A 80 -0.06 -4.44 10.72
CA ILE A 80 0.62 -4.10 9.48
C ILE A 80 2.04 -3.71 9.85
N THR A 81 3.03 -4.29 9.19
CA THR A 81 4.46 -4.09 9.49
C THR A 81 5.20 -3.39 8.36
N ALA A 82 4.66 -3.41 7.14
CA ALA A 82 5.23 -2.68 6.00
C ALA A 82 4.17 -2.30 4.96
N TYR A 83 4.46 -1.20 4.26
CA TYR A 83 3.80 -0.80 3.04
C TYR A 83 4.87 -0.32 2.06
N LEU A 84 5.05 -1.05 0.96
CA LEU A 84 6.14 -0.85 0.02
C LEU A 84 5.60 -0.67 -1.40
N GLU A 85 6.27 0.21 -2.15
CA GLU A 85 6.01 0.41 -3.58
C GLU A 85 6.74 -0.66 -4.40
N ILE A 86 6.01 -1.33 -5.28
CA ILE A 86 6.60 -2.20 -6.32
C ILE A 86 6.73 -1.40 -7.62
N ASP A 87 5.61 -0.84 -8.07
CA ASP A 87 5.52 -0.02 -9.27
C ASP A 87 4.36 0.98 -9.18
N SER A 88 4.45 2.08 -9.93
CA SER A 88 3.39 3.08 -10.04
C SER A 88 3.27 3.59 -11.47
N SER A 89 2.05 3.82 -11.91
CA SER A 89 1.71 4.38 -13.21
C SER A 89 0.40 5.15 -13.13
N THR A 90 -0.09 5.60 -14.28
CA THR A 90 -1.44 6.15 -14.43
C THR A 90 -2.10 5.57 -15.67
N ASP A 91 -3.39 5.28 -15.59
CA ASP A 91 -4.18 4.88 -16.74
C ASP A 91 -4.44 6.06 -17.72
N ALA A 92 -5.11 5.77 -18.85
CA ALA A 92 -5.45 6.76 -19.87
C ALA A 92 -6.35 7.91 -19.36
N LYS A 93 -7.00 7.74 -18.19
CA LYS A 93 -7.85 8.75 -17.54
C LYS A 93 -7.11 9.49 -16.41
N GLY A 94 -5.82 9.22 -16.20
CA GLY A 94 -5.01 9.84 -15.15
C GLY A 94 -5.35 9.36 -13.74
N ARG A 95 -5.93 8.16 -13.62
CA ARG A 95 -6.10 7.45 -12.34
C ARG A 95 -4.81 6.69 -12.02
N PRO A 96 -4.33 6.69 -10.77
CA PRO A 96 -3.15 5.94 -10.41
C PRO A 96 -3.40 4.43 -10.61
N THR A 97 -2.38 3.72 -11.04
CA THR A 97 -2.35 2.26 -11.14
C THR A 97 -1.00 1.75 -10.67
N GLY A 98 -0.87 0.46 -10.42
CA GLY A 98 0.39 -0.16 -10.01
C GLY A 98 0.22 -1.12 -8.84
N ALA A 99 1.35 -1.57 -8.30
CA ALA A 99 1.40 -2.63 -7.29
C ALA A 99 2.04 -2.20 -5.97
N ARG A 100 1.48 -2.73 -4.87
CA ARG A 100 1.99 -2.53 -3.52
C ARG A 100 2.22 -3.87 -2.85
N GLU A 101 3.29 -3.91 -2.08
CA GLU A 101 3.51 -4.98 -1.11
C GLU A 101 3.04 -4.51 0.26
N ILE A 102 2.18 -5.30 0.90
CA ILE A 102 1.66 -5.03 2.24
C ILE A 102 2.04 -6.22 3.10
N CYS A 103 2.68 -5.95 4.24
CA CYS A 103 3.14 -6.99 5.14
C CYS A 103 2.56 -6.81 6.52
N GLY A 104 2.49 -7.92 7.27
CA GLY A 104 1.99 -7.88 8.63
C GLY A 104 2.12 -9.20 9.36
N THR A 105 1.46 -9.25 10.51
CA THR A 105 1.25 -10.47 11.28
C THR A 105 -0.22 -10.86 11.23
N ALA A 106 -0.54 -12.14 11.35
CA ALA A 106 -1.91 -12.65 11.35
C ALA A 106 -2.07 -13.88 12.26
N ARG A 107 -3.31 -14.12 12.69
CA ARG A 107 -3.74 -15.39 13.28
C ARG A 107 -4.49 -16.19 12.22
N THR A 108 -4.20 -17.48 12.14
CA THR A 108 -4.89 -18.40 11.23
C THR A 108 -5.53 -19.56 11.98
N ASN A 109 -6.57 -20.15 11.39
CA ASN A 109 -7.23 -21.34 11.92
C ASN A 109 -6.41 -22.64 11.69
N GLN A 110 -5.47 -22.67 10.73
CA GLN A 110 -4.68 -23.88 10.42
C GLN A 110 -3.23 -23.84 10.88
N PHE A 111 -2.57 -22.67 10.87
CA PHE A 111 -1.13 -22.54 11.12
C PHE A 111 -0.81 -21.80 12.42
N GLY A 112 -1.81 -21.25 13.12
CA GLY A 112 -1.58 -20.40 14.29
C GLY A 112 -1.11 -19.00 13.89
N ASP A 113 -0.17 -18.42 14.64
CA ASP A 113 0.43 -17.12 14.31
C ASP A 113 1.40 -17.25 13.13
N VAL A 114 1.29 -16.32 12.18
CA VAL A 114 2.12 -16.24 10.98
C VAL A 114 2.51 -14.79 10.69
N ASP A 115 3.64 -14.64 10.00
CA ASP A 115 3.92 -13.43 9.22
C ASP A 115 3.28 -13.59 7.84
N TRP A 116 2.82 -12.49 7.25
CA TRP A 116 2.24 -12.50 5.92
C TRP A 116 2.74 -11.34 5.06
N VAL A 117 2.69 -11.57 3.75
CA VAL A 117 2.86 -10.57 2.72
C VAL A 117 1.81 -10.78 1.65
N VAL A 118 1.27 -9.67 1.14
CA VAL A 118 0.44 -9.66 -0.06
C VAL A 118 1.01 -8.71 -1.09
N VAL A 119 0.91 -9.11 -2.35
CA VAL A 119 1.07 -8.20 -3.49
C VAL A 119 -0.31 -7.92 -4.03
N ALA A 120 -0.71 -6.65 -4.00
CA ALA A 120 -1.98 -6.19 -4.56
C ALA A 120 -1.68 -5.20 -5.70
N ARG A 121 -2.20 -5.49 -6.88
CA ARG A 121 -2.00 -4.66 -8.09
C ARG A 121 -3.33 -4.15 -8.62
N ASP A 122 -3.38 -2.85 -8.83
CA ASP A 122 -4.42 -2.14 -9.58
C ASP A 122 -3.97 -2.03 -11.05
N ARG A 123 -4.71 -2.67 -11.96
CA ARG A 123 -4.51 -2.60 -13.43
C ARG A 123 -5.40 -1.56 -14.11
N GLY A 124 -6.15 -0.77 -13.33
CA GLY A 124 -7.13 0.19 -13.80
C GLY A 124 -8.50 -0.44 -13.98
N GLU A 125 -9.46 0.34 -14.46
CA GLU A 125 -10.84 -0.13 -14.60
C GLU A 125 -11.17 -0.64 -16.01
N PRO A 126 -11.97 -1.71 -16.13
CA PRO A 126 -12.64 -2.46 -15.04
C PRO A 126 -11.65 -3.31 -14.20
N GLY A 127 -11.81 -3.31 -12.87
CA GLY A 127 -10.87 -3.96 -11.93
C GLY A 127 -10.88 -5.49 -11.90
N ASP A 128 -11.41 -6.16 -12.93
CA ASP A 128 -11.36 -7.62 -13.06
C ASP A 128 -9.96 -8.15 -13.38
N ASP A 129 -9.14 -7.33 -14.06
CA ASP A 129 -7.73 -7.63 -14.34
C ASP A 129 -6.79 -7.34 -13.14
N ASP A 130 -7.29 -6.78 -12.04
CA ASP A 130 -6.50 -6.55 -10.83
C ASP A 130 -5.94 -7.85 -10.28
N GLU A 131 -4.81 -7.81 -9.58
CA GLU A 131 -4.11 -9.01 -9.11
C GLU A 131 -3.93 -9.03 -7.60
N PHE A 132 -4.11 -10.21 -7.01
CA PHE A 132 -3.87 -10.47 -5.59
C PHE A 132 -3.05 -11.74 -5.38
N ILE A 133 -1.93 -11.61 -4.70
CA ILE A 133 -1.06 -12.72 -4.31
C ILE A 133 -0.83 -12.65 -2.81
N ILE A 134 -0.85 -13.80 -2.11
CA ILE A 134 -0.55 -13.88 -0.68
C ILE A 134 0.46 -15.00 -0.38
N ARG A 135 1.33 -14.73 0.59
CA ARG A 135 2.24 -15.70 1.19
C ARG A 135 2.16 -15.58 2.71
N LEU A 136 2.07 -16.73 3.38
CA LEU A 136 2.16 -16.86 4.83
C LEU A 136 3.42 -17.64 5.19
N THR A 137 4.13 -17.15 6.20
CA THR A 137 5.31 -17.82 6.73
C THR A 137 5.23 -18.01 8.23
N GLN A 138 5.79 -19.10 8.72
CA GLN A 138 6.00 -19.34 10.14
C GLN A 138 7.47 -19.70 10.37
N SER A 139 8.14 -18.96 11.24
CA SER A 139 9.57 -19.15 11.53
C SER A 139 10.46 -19.18 10.27
N GLY A 140 10.17 -18.32 9.30
CA GLY A 140 10.92 -18.24 8.03
C GLY A 140 10.67 -19.37 7.05
N VAL A 141 9.61 -20.17 7.23
CA VAL A 141 9.19 -21.23 6.29
C VAL A 141 7.84 -20.86 5.69
N ILE A 142 7.67 -20.98 4.37
CA ILE A 142 6.37 -20.82 3.71
C ILE A 142 5.45 -21.95 4.16
N VAL A 143 4.32 -21.58 4.77
CA VAL A 143 3.27 -22.52 5.18
C VAL A 143 2.06 -22.48 4.24
N TYR A 144 1.89 -21.37 3.50
CA TYR A 144 0.84 -21.19 2.52
C TYR A 144 1.25 -20.12 1.50
N THR A 145 0.93 -20.31 0.22
CA THR A 145 1.10 -19.26 -0.79
C THR A 145 0.20 -19.47 -2.01
N THR A 146 -0.05 -18.37 -2.72
CA THR A 146 -0.74 -18.34 -4.01
C THR A 146 0.18 -18.01 -5.18
N GLU A 147 1.47 -17.79 -4.93
CA GLU A 147 2.45 -17.37 -5.94
C GLU A 147 2.62 -18.33 -7.11
N PHE A 148 2.32 -19.62 -6.88
CA PHE A 148 2.46 -20.67 -7.87
C PHE A 148 1.17 -20.97 -8.63
N ASP A 149 0.07 -20.31 -8.30
CA ASP A 149 -1.17 -20.45 -9.05
C ASP A 149 -1.02 -19.91 -10.47
N SER A 150 -1.77 -20.50 -11.39
CA SER A 150 -1.74 -20.13 -12.80
C SER A 150 -2.38 -18.76 -13.09
N ASP A 151 -3.22 -18.28 -12.17
CA ASP A 151 -3.98 -17.04 -12.30
C ASP A 151 -4.03 -16.31 -10.95
N HIS A 152 -3.81 -14.99 -10.98
CA HIS A 152 -3.86 -14.12 -9.80
C HIS A 152 -4.92 -13.03 -9.93
N THR A 153 -5.71 -13.04 -11.00
CA THR A 153 -6.71 -12.01 -11.30
C THR A 153 -7.98 -12.14 -10.47
N LEU A 154 -8.74 -11.05 -10.35
CA LEU A 154 -9.96 -10.99 -9.54
C LEU A 154 -11.16 -11.62 -10.25
N GLY A 155 -11.25 -12.95 -10.18
CA GLY A 155 -12.36 -13.72 -10.77
C GLY A 155 -11.92 -14.78 -11.77
N GLY A 156 -10.61 -14.88 -12.01
CA GLY A 156 -10.00 -15.77 -12.99
C GLY A 156 -10.45 -15.49 -14.43
N SER A 157 -10.49 -16.51 -15.29
CA SER A 157 -10.99 -16.38 -16.68
C SER A 157 -12.51 -16.12 -16.81
N GLY A 158 -13.23 -15.90 -15.70
CA GLY A 158 -14.68 -15.69 -15.64
C GLY A 158 -15.06 -14.24 -15.35
N PRO A 159 -16.37 -13.90 -15.32
CA PRO A 159 -16.80 -12.57 -14.93
C PRO A 159 -16.33 -12.25 -13.49
N GLY A 160 -15.63 -11.13 -13.36
CA GLY A 160 -14.83 -10.75 -12.20
C GLY A 160 -15.55 -10.70 -10.85
N GLY A 161 -14.74 -10.73 -9.78
CA GLY A 161 -15.18 -10.90 -8.40
C GLY A 161 -14.82 -9.80 -7.41
N GLY A 162 -14.16 -8.72 -7.85
CA GLY A 162 -13.56 -7.74 -6.96
C GLY A 162 -13.09 -6.45 -7.64
N ASN A 163 -12.38 -5.63 -6.87
CA ASN A 163 -11.65 -4.46 -7.34
C ASN A 163 -10.53 -4.11 -6.34
N ILE A 164 -9.36 -3.74 -6.85
CA ILE A 164 -8.25 -3.15 -6.12
C ILE A 164 -8.04 -1.73 -6.65
N GLN A 165 -7.94 -0.78 -5.74
CA GLN A 165 -7.77 0.63 -6.07
C GLN A 165 -6.55 1.19 -5.37
N LEU A 166 -5.60 1.65 -6.17
CA LEU A 166 -4.55 2.53 -5.73
C LEU A 166 -5.12 3.96 -5.63
N HIS A 167 -4.79 4.68 -4.56
CA HIS A 167 -5.32 6.02 -4.34
C HIS A 167 -4.22 7.06 -4.44
N LYS A 168 -4.57 8.25 -4.95
CA LYS A 168 -3.62 9.36 -4.99
C LYS A 168 -3.20 9.76 -3.56
N PRO A 169 -1.96 10.23 -3.37
CA PRO A 169 -1.53 10.86 -2.14
C PRO A 169 -2.50 11.97 -1.70
N ASN A 170 -2.80 12.05 -0.40
CA ASN A 170 -3.76 13.00 0.16
C ASN A 170 -3.35 13.43 1.57
N PRO A 171 -4.06 14.37 2.24
CA PRO A 171 -3.67 14.88 3.55
C PRO A 171 -3.52 13.87 4.69
N SER A 172 -4.00 12.64 4.52
CA SER A 172 -3.80 11.56 5.49
C SER A 172 -2.53 10.75 5.21
N THR A 173 -1.93 10.81 4.01
CA THR A 173 -0.79 9.96 3.61
C THR A 173 0.58 10.62 3.86
N THR A 174 0.76 11.22 5.05
CA THR A 174 1.98 12.00 5.42
C THR A 174 3.26 11.16 5.53
N GLY A 175 3.18 9.84 5.50
CA GLY A 175 4.34 8.96 5.71
C GLY A 175 5.18 8.73 4.45
N SER A 176 6.11 7.78 4.57
CA SER A 176 6.92 7.25 3.47
C SER A 176 6.82 5.74 3.45
N PHE A 177 7.00 5.13 2.27
CA PHE A 177 7.07 3.69 2.13
C PHE A 177 8.16 3.12 3.04
N GLY A 178 7.91 1.95 3.61
CA GLY A 178 8.87 1.29 4.46
C GLY A 178 8.23 0.31 5.43
N GLY A 179 9.02 -0.10 6.42
CA GLY A 179 8.66 -1.11 7.40
C GLY A 179 9.52 -2.36 7.27
N SER A 180 9.07 -3.45 7.89
CA SER A 180 9.71 -4.76 7.83
C SER A 180 8.74 -5.80 7.29
N CYS A 181 9.22 -6.65 6.40
CA CYS A 181 8.44 -7.74 5.81
C CYS A 181 9.08 -9.10 6.12
N PRO A 182 8.89 -9.66 7.34
CA PRO A 182 9.46 -10.96 7.70
C PRO A 182 9.08 -12.10 6.74
N ALA A 183 7.86 -12.06 6.18
CA ALA A 183 7.35 -13.09 5.27
C ALA A 183 8.08 -13.20 3.92
N LEU A 184 8.93 -12.23 3.58
CA LEU A 184 9.82 -12.34 2.42
C LEU A 184 11.12 -13.11 2.73
N PHE A 185 11.51 -13.22 3.99
CA PHE A 185 12.77 -13.87 4.37
C PHE A 185 12.53 -15.37 4.61
N ILE A 186 12.93 -16.20 3.65
CA ILE A 186 13.04 -17.63 3.90
C ILE A 186 14.29 -17.86 4.73
N GLY A 187 14.13 -18.44 5.92
CA GLY A 187 15.22 -18.79 6.80
C GLY A 187 16.14 -19.76 6.10
N GLY A 188 17.26 -19.25 5.57
CA GLY A 188 18.40 -20.07 5.22
C GLY A 188 18.91 -20.72 6.49
N GLY A 189 18.51 -21.96 6.75
CA GLY A 189 19.23 -22.83 7.66
C GLY A 189 20.67 -22.89 7.15
N GLY A 190 21.57 -22.20 7.85
CA GLY A 190 22.99 -22.34 7.66
C GLY A 190 23.38 -23.81 7.82
N ALA A 191 24.21 -24.27 6.90
CA ALA A 191 24.95 -25.53 7.00
C ALA A 191 25.77 -25.61 8.30
#